data_AF-A0A523CFC1-F1
#
_entry.id   AF-A0A523CFC1-F1
#
_cell.length_a   1.000
_cell.length_b   1.000
_cell.length_c   1.000
_cell.angle_alpha   90.00
_cell.angle_beta   90.00
_cell.angle_gamma   90.00
#
_symmetry.space_group_name_H-M   'P 1'
#
loop_
_entity.id
_entity.type
_entity.pdbx_description
1 polymer ?
#
loop_
_entity_poly.entity_id
_entity_poly.type
_entity_poly.pdbx_seq_one_letter_code
_entity_poly.pdbx_strand_id
1 'polypeptide(L)'
;MGIGAQLMPKCVSSITGGIVLFESKTRDFQGPRAYGEGHWDYLDRSGRIEAARVREFLDRWFDRFPATDRDELGSRLRCGDAASFESASFELILFAVLTTRGYAVSTHPTLPAGNPKHPDFLATAGDESFYVEAVLASEYRDDEISARRRADAVLRAVDGINSPDFRLFVIAQGNPDTPPRGRALANQLQTWLDSLDSDTVARAAEADGHEAIPKFPWAHDGWDVTFEAIPKGVEHRGENGRAIGSLAGEARLVNVREPIRNAIRAKGAKYGQLDRPLLIAVNVDGLSLDRIDEMEALFGQEEYVFLPDNPTTPPQMRRTPNGAWVAGDGPTYTRVGGAWIFDGLGPWNVARQRGCLYFNPWAQMQPPESLSAFTHARVADQRMEWIEGLVFGEILGLDAAWPE
;
A
#
# COMPACT_ATOMS: atom_id res chain seq x y z
N MET A 1 12.99 50.79 16.19
CA MET A 1 13.38 50.29 14.86
C MET A 1 12.76 48.92 14.71
N GLY A 2 11.55 48.87 14.16
CA GLY A 2 10.76 47.65 14.01
C GLY A 2 11.16 46.94 12.73
N ILE A 3 11.52 45.66 12.85
CA ILE A 3 11.87 44.80 11.72
C ILE A 3 10.56 44.17 11.26
N GLY A 4 10.11 44.57 10.07
CA GLY A 4 8.88 44.10 9.45
C GLY A 4 8.99 42.62 9.07
N ALA A 5 8.03 41.83 9.55
CA ALA A 5 7.79 40.48 9.07
C ALA A 5 7.25 40.58 7.62
N GLN A 6 8.05 40.11 6.67
CA GLN A 6 7.68 40.03 5.27
C GLN A 6 6.71 38.86 5.10
N LEU A 7 5.41 39.18 5.13
CA LEU A 7 4.31 38.27 4.82
C LEU A 7 4.52 37.67 3.43
N MET A 8 4.61 36.34 3.36
CA MET A 8 4.53 35.62 2.09
C MET A 8 3.17 35.85 1.44
N PRO A 9 3.11 36.01 0.10
CA PRO A 9 1.86 36.28 -0.59
C PRO A 9 0.94 35.07 -0.51
N LYS A 10 -0.25 35.27 0.07
CA LYS A 10 -1.39 34.36 -0.09
C LYS A 10 -1.73 34.29 -1.57
N CYS A 11 -1.38 33.17 -2.21
CA CYS A 11 -1.77 32.91 -3.57
C CYS A 11 -3.27 32.62 -3.61
N VAL A 12 -4.07 33.65 -3.89
CA VAL A 12 -5.44 33.49 -4.37
C VAL A 12 -5.31 33.09 -5.85
N SER A 13 -5.33 31.79 -6.11
CA SER A 13 -5.27 31.25 -7.47
C SER A 13 -6.62 31.42 -8.15
N SER A 14 -6.63 32.22 -9.21
CA SER A 14 -7.70 32.28 -10.20
C SER A 14 -7.90 30.91 -10.85
N ILE A 15 -9.15 30.51 -11.04
CA ILE A 15 -9.54 29.30 -11.76
C ILE A 15 -9.12 29.43 -13.25
N THR A 16 -7.92 28.98 -13.58
CA THR A 16 -7.59 28.47 -14.92
C THR A 16 -7.95 26.99 -14.92
N GLY A 17 -8.84 26.56 -15.82
CA GLY A 17 -9.34 25.19 -15.86
C GLY A 17 -8.24 24.16 -16.09
N GLY A 18 -7.67 23.64 -15.00
CA GLY A 18 -6.76 22.50 -14.99
C GLY A 18 -7.48 21.20 -15.30
N ILE A 19 -6.74 20.17 -15.71
CA ILE A 19 -7.30 18.85 -15.96
C ILE A 19 -7.45 18.16 -14.60
N VAL A 20 -8.69 17.86 -14.20
CA VAL A 20 -9.00 17.34 -12.87
C VAL A 20 -9.26 15.83 -12.89
N LEU A 21 -8.74 15.14 -11.88
CA LEU A 21 -9.07 13.74 -11.58
C LEU A 21 -10.44 13.65 -10.92
N PHE A 22 -10.77 14.62 -10.05
CA PHE A 22 -12.03 14.72 -9.33
C PHE A 22 -12.83 15.96 -9.72
N GLU A 23 -14.13 15.80 -9.93
CA GLU A 23 -15.00 16.94 -10.22
C GLU A 23 -15.15 17.87 -9.01
N SER A 24 -15.30 19.16 -9.28
CA SER A 24 -15.69 20.14 -8.27
C SER A 24 -17.17 19.97 -7.96
N LYS A 25 -17.47 19.31 -6.83
CA LYS A 25 -18.83 19.06 -6.35
C LYS A 25 -18.87 19.00 -4.82
N THR A 26 -20.03 19.32 -4.26
CA THR A 26 -20.32 19.11 -2.84
C THR A 26 -20.33 17.62 -2.54
N ARG A 27 -19.70 17.25 -1.42
CA ARG A 27 -19.58 15.88 -0.93
C ARG A 27 -19.89 15.90 0.56
N ASP A 28 -20.96 15.20 0.97
CA ASP A 28 -21.46 15.26 2.34
C ASP A 28 -21.23 13.94 3.11
N PHE A 29 -20.76 12.89 2.44
CA PHE A 29 -20.58 11.58 3.07
C PHE A 29 -19.39 11.57 4.05
N GLN A 30 -19.66 11.40 5.34
CA GLN A 30 -18.63 11.39 6.40
C GLN A 30 -18.20 9.98 6.85
N GLY A 31 -18.82 8.93 6.32
CA GLY A 31 -18.54 7.57 6.75
C GLY A 31 -17.23 6.99 6.19
N PRO A 32 -16.89 5.75 6.57
CA PRO A 32 -15.75 5.03 6.00
C PRO A 32 -16.05 4.53 4.58
N ARG A 33 -14.99 4.07 3.91
CA ARG A 33 -15.10 3.30 2.68
C ARG A 33 -15.88 2.00 2.94
N ALA A 34 -16.81 1.65 2.05
CA ALA A 34 -17.55 0.40 2.16
C ALA A 34 -16.66 -0.79 1.75
N TYR A 35 -16.97 -1.99 2.26
CA TYR A 35 -16.26 -3.22 1.86
C TYR A 35 -16.32 -3.42 0.35
N GLY A 36 -15.17 -3.70 -0.27
CA GLY A 36 -15.00 -3.85 -1.73
C GLY A 36 -15.30 -2.60 -2.58
N GLU A 37 -15.48 -1.42 -1.98
CA GLU A 37 -15.64 -0.18 -2.73
C GLU A 37 -14.30 0.26 -3.34
N GLY A 38 -14.33 0.74 -4.59
CA GLY A 38 -13.15 1.28 -5.25
C GLY A 38 -12.54 2.46 -4.49
N HIS A 39 -11.20 2.57 -4.50
CA HIS A 39 -10.51 3.65 -3.81
C HIS A 39 -10.89 5.03 -4.37
N TRP A 40 -11.01 5.13 -5.70
CA TRP A 40 -11.44 6.35 -6.35
C TRP A 40 -12.90 6.68 -6.06
N ASP A 41 -13.81 5.70 -6.10
CA ASP A 41 -15.23 5.93 -5.81
C ASP A 41 -15.44 6.50 -4.41
N TYR A 42 -14.71 5.95 -3.42
CA TYR A 42 -14.74 6.45 -2.06
C TYR A 42 -14.21 7.88 -1.97
N LEU A 43 -13.05 8.15 -2.59
CA LEU A 43 -12.51 9.51 -2.66
C LEU A 43 -13.51 10.46 -3.35
N ASP A 44 -14.14 10.05 -4.43
CA ASP A 44 -15.05 10.91 -5.20
C ASP A 44 -16.39 11.18 -4.51
N ARG A 45 -16.84 10.33 -3.58
CA ARG A 45 -18.05 10.61 -2.79
C ARG A 45 -17.79 11.18 -1.40
N SER A 46 -16.60 10.98 -0.82
CA SER A 46 -16.32 11.30 0.58
C SER A 46 -16.22 12.80 0.83
N GLY A 47 -17.01 13.29 1.79
CA GLY A 47 -16.99 14.64 2.33
C GLY A 47 -15.99 14.86 3.47
N ARG A 48 -15.21 13.84 3.83
CA ARG A 48 -14.19 13.92 4.89
C ARG A 48 -13.06 14.88 4.49
N ILE A 49 -12.51 15.60 5.46
CA ILE A 49 -11.42 16.54 5.23
C ILE A 49 -10.14 15.81 4.80
N GLU A 50 -9.88 14.63 5.35
CA GLU A 50 -8.74 13.78 4.99
C GLU A 50 -8.86 13.30 3.54
N ALA A 51 -10.08 12.95 3.10
CA ALA A 51 -10.35 12.60 1.71
C ALA A 51 -10.18 13.80 0.77
N ALA A 52 -10.56 15.01 1.21
CA ALA A 52 -10.33 16.24 0.45
C ALA A 52 -8.84 16.51 0.24
N ARG A 53 -8.03 16.40 1.31
CA ARG A 53 -6.57 16.53 1.24
C ARG A 53 -5.97 15.53 0.24
N VAL A 54 -6.38 14.26 0.31
CA VAL A 54 -5.92 13.22 -0.63
C VAL A 54 -6.32 13.53 -2.07
N ARG A 55 -7.56 13.95 -2.32
CA ARG A 55 -8.01 14.37 -3.67
C ARG A 55 -7.17 15.54 -4.19
N GLU A 56 -6.96 16.57 -3.38
CA GLU A 56 -6.15 17.74 -3.76
C GLU A 56 -4.71 17.36 -4.09
N PHE A 57 -4.11 16.42 -3.35
CA PHE A 57 -2.79 15.89 -3.66
C PHE A 57 -2.76 15.17 -5.01
N LEU A 58 -3.72 14.26 -5.24
CA LEU A 58 -3.81 13.52 -6.49
C LEU A 58 -4.08 14.46 -7.67
N ASP A 59 -5.06 15.36 -7.58
CA ASP A 59 -5.38 16.35 -8.62
C ASP A 59 -4.18 17.23 -8.97
N ARG A 60 -3.47 17.74 -7.96
CA ARG A 60 -2.30 18.61 -8.13
C ARG A 60 -1.21 17.94 -8.96
N TRP A 61 -0.92 16.67 -8.68
CA TRP A 61 0.14 15.95 -9.38
C TRP A 61 -0.34 15.36 -10.70
N PHE A 62 -1.61 14.99 -10.79
CA PHE A 62 -2.25 14.55 -12.03
C PHE A 62 -2.23 15.67 -13.09
N ASP A 63 -2.53 16.91 -12.70
CA ASP A 63 -2.48 18.07 -13.59
C ASP A 63 -1.04 18.39 -14.08
N ARG A 64 -0.02 17.95 -13.34
CA ARG A 64 1.40 18.11 -13.73
C ARG A 64 1.98 16.91 -14.45
N PHE A 65 1.30 15.77 -14.41
CA PHE A 65 1.76 14.54 -15.06
C PHE A 65 1.89 14.75 -16.58
N PRO A 66 2.88 14.14 -17.27
CA PRO A 66 3.08 14.33 -18.70
C PRO A 66 1.80 14.14 -19.51
N ALA A 67 1.47 15.12 -20.36
CA ALA A 67 0.18 15.19 -21.05
C ALA A 67 -0.10 14.00 -21.97
N THR A 68 0.94 13.38 -22.53
CA THR A 68 0.84 12.22 -23.43
C THR A 68 0.28 10.98 -22.76
N ASP A 69 0.51 10.82 -21.45
CA ASP A 69 0.20 9.59 -20.70
C ASP A 69 -0.81 9.84 -19.56
N ARG A 70 -1.21 11.10 -19.37
CA ARG A 70 -2.14 11.51 -18.31
C ARG A 70 -3.50 10.84 -18.41
N ASP A 71 -4.05 10.69 -19.62
CA ASP A 71 -5.37 10.07 -19.82
C ASP A 71 -5.36 8.58 -19.46
N GLU A 72 -4.27 7.88 -19.80
CA GLU A 72 -4.07 6.47 -19.45
C GLU A 72 -3.99 6.30 -17.92
N LEU A 73 -3.17 7.12 -17.26
CA LEU A 73 -3.05 7.11 -15.79
C LEU A 73 -4.40 7.41 -15.12
N GLY A 74 -5.13 8.40 -15.65
CA GLY A 74 -6.45 8.79 -15.17
C GLY A 74 -7.49 7.71 -15.36
N SER A 75 -7.39 6.89 -16.42
CA SER A 75 -8.26 5.74 -16.63
C SER A 75 -8.00 4.66 -15.58
N ARG A 76 -6.72 4.33 -15.31
CA ARG A 76 -6.34 3.34 -14.27
C ARG A 76 -6.76 3.77 -12.87
N LEU A 77 -6.67 5.06 -12.56
CA LEU A 77 -7.14 5.60 -11.29
C LEU A 77 -8.67 5.50 -11.14
N ARG A 78 -9.46 5.57 -12.22
CA ARG A 78 -10.93 5.61 -12.16
C ARG A 78 -11.62 4.26 -12.39
N CYS A 79 -10.91 3.22 -12.82
CA CYS A 79 -11.54 1.99 -13.32
C CYS A 79 -12.17 1.08 -12.25
N GLY A 80 -12.10 1.45 -10.97
CA GLY A 80 -12.70 0.72 -9.85
C GLY A 80 -11.93 -0.53 -9.40
N ASP A 81 -10.85 -0.92 -10.10
CA ASP A 81 -9.96 -2.01 -9.71
C ASP A 81 -8.88 -1.51 -8.73
N ALA A 82 -8.71 -2.22 -7.61
CA ALA A 82 -7.81 -1.82 -6.54
C ALA A 82 -6.34 -1.81 -6.98
N ALA A 83 -5.88 -2.87 -7.65
CA ALA A 83 -4.50 -2.97 -8.11
C ALA A 83 -4.16 -1.90 -9.16
N SER A 84 -5.12 -1.58 -10.04
CA SER A 84 -4.98 -0.49 -11.02
C SER A 84 -4.86 0.88 -10.34
N PHE A 85 -5.70 1.15 -9.33
CA PHE A 85 -5.61 2.39 -8.55
C PHE A 85 -4.27 2.48 -7.81
N GLU A 86 -3.87 1.41 -7.12
CA GLU A 86 -2.63 1.36 -6.34
C GLU A 86 -1.41 1.56 -7.23
N SER A 87 -1.33 0.86 -8.37
CA SER A 87 -0.20 0.98 -9.31
C SER A 87 -0.11 2.38 -9.89
N ALA A 88 -1.22 2.94 -10.36
CA ALA A 88 -1.25 4.28 -10.92
C ALA A 88 -0.96 5.36 -9.86
N SER A 89 -1.46 5.19 -8.63
CA SER A 89 -1.16 6.10 -7.53
C SER A 89 0.31 6.04 -7.11
N PHE A 90 0.91 4.86 -7.15
CA PHE A 90 2.33 4.67 -6.86
C PHE A 90 3.21 5.36 -7.91
N GLU A 91 2.90 5.18 -9.20
CA GLU A 91 3.54 5.91 -10.30
C GLU A 91 3.43 7.44 -10.11
N LEU A 92 2.24 7.94 -9.76
CA LEU A 92 2.01 9.37 -9.54
C LEU A 92 2.80 9.92 -8.34
N ILE A 93 2.91 9.15 -7.25
CA ILE A 93 3.70 9.53 -6.08
C ILE A 93 5.19 9.56 -6.42
N LEU A 94 5.71 8.56 -7.14
CA LEU A 94 7.12 8.56 -7.58
C LEU A 94 7.42 9.76 -8.48
N PHE A 95 6.52 10.06 -9.43
CA PHE A 95 6.60 11.26 -10.26
C PHE A 95 6.64 12.53 -9.40
N ALA A 96 5.75 12.65 -8.42
CA ALA A 96 5.70 13.80 -7.51
C ALA A 96 6.99 13.99 -6.72
N VAL A 97 7.52 12.91 -6.14
CA VAL A 97 8.74 12.93 -5.33
C VAL A 97 9.95 13.32 -6.19
N LEU A 98 10.14 12.66 -7.34
CA LEU A 98 11.27 12.94 -8.23
C LEU A 98 11.20 14.37 -8.79
N THR A 99 10.02 14.81 -9.23
CA THR A 99 9.82 16.17 -9.73
C THR A 99 10.14 17.21 -8.65
N THR A 100 9.70 16.98 -7.41
CA THR A 100 9.96 17.91 -6.30
C THR A 100 11.44 17.93 -5.89
N ARG A 101 12.16 16.83 -6.11
CA ARG A 101 13.63 16.76 -5.91
C ARG A 101 14.42 17.44 -7.03
N GLY A 102 13.76 18.01 -8.03
CA GLY A 102 14.39 18.78 -9.11
C GLY A 102 14.71 17.97 -10.36
N TYR A 103 14.22 16.73 -10.47
CA TYR A 103 14.34 15.98 -11.71
C TYR A 103 13.27 16.41 -12.70
N ALA A 104 13.66 16.57 -13.97
CA ALA A 104 12.72 16.51 -15.08
C ALA A 104 12.38 15.03 -15.31
N VAL A 105 11.09 14.68 -15.23
CA VAL A 105 10.60 13.31 -15.35
C VAL A 105 9.79 13.17 -16.63
N SER A 106 10.22 12.25 -17.49
CA SER A 106 9.49 11.85 -18.69
C SER A 106 8.93 10.44 -18.53
N THR A 107 7.71 10.22 -19.04
CA THR A 107 7.00 8.93 -19.02
C THR A 107 7.38 8.10 -20.25
N HIS A 108 7.39 6.77 -20.07
CA HIS A 108 7.57 5.79 -21.14
C HIS A 108 8.67 6.13 -22.17
N PRO A 109 9.91 6.40 -21.71
CA PRO A 109 11.00 6.80 -22.58
C PRO A 109 11.31 5.71 -23.62
N THR A 110 11.64 6.12 -24.84
CA THR A 110 12.12 5.19 -25.86
C THR A 110 13.55 4.74 -25.55
N LEU A 111 13.80 3.44 -25.57
CA LEU A 111 15.13 2.89 -25.33
C LEU A 111 16.00 2.93 -26.60
N PRO A 112 17.31 3.25 -26.50
CA PRO A 112 18.19 3.42 -27.67
C PRO A 112 18.30 2.20 -28.59
N ALA A 113 18.13 0.99 -28.04
CA ALA A 113 18.28 -0.28 -28.77
C ALA A 113 17.00 -0.72 -29.52
N GLY A 114 15.99 0.14 -29.65
CA GLY A 114 14.74 -0.19 -30.36
C GLY A 114 13.87 -1.23 -29.65
N ASN A 115 14.08 -1.44 -28.35
CA ASN A 115 13.20 -2.27 -27.54
C ASN A 115 11.81 -1.60 -27.45
N PRO A 116 10.71 -2.28 -27.84
CA PRO A 116 9.36 -1.71 -27.78
C PRO A 116 8.80 -1.60 -26.37
N LYS A 117 9.52 -2.08 -25.35
CA LYS A 117 9.16 -1.93 -23.95
C LYS A 117 9.81 -0.69 -23.39
N HIS A 118 9.07 -0.01 -22.52
CA HIS A 118 9.46 1.24 -21.92
C HIS A 118 9.51 1.09 -20.40
N PRO A 119 10.56 1.60 -19.73
CA PRO A 119 10.48 1.94 -18.31
C PRO A 119 9.30 2.87 -18.04
N ASP A 120 8.84 2.95 -16.80
CA ASP A 120 7.77 3.89 -16.46
C ASP A 120 8.25 5.34 -16.55
N PHE A 121 9.47 5.62 -16.07
CA PHE A 121 10.06 6.95 -16.13
C PHE A 121 11.52 6.99 -16.57
N LEU A 122 11.92 8.11 -17.17
CA LEU A 122 13.29 8.60 -17.22
C LEU A 122 13.36 9.92 -16.42
N ALA A 123 14.19 9.94 -15.39
CA ALA A 123 14.47 11.10 -14.56
C ALA A 123 15.82 11.71 -14.93
N THR A 124 15.89 13.03 -15.09
CA THR A 124 17.11 13.76 -15.46
C THR A 124 17.29 15.04 -14.65
N ALA A 125 18.51 15.30 -14.16
CA ALA A 125 18.88 16.56 -13.48
C ALA A 125 20.36 16.87 -13.74
N GLY A 126 20.65 17.94 -14.49
CA GLY A 126 22.02 18.23 -14.92
C GLY A 126 22.60 17.07 -15.72
N ASP A 127 23.74 16.54 -15.26
CA ASP A 127 24.42 15.38 -15.88
C ASP A 127 23.89 14.02 -15.37
N GLU A 128 23.01 14.03 -14.37
CA GLU A 128 22.42 12.81 -13.82
C GLU A 128 21.22 12.36 -14.66
N SER A 129 21.17 11.06 -14.98
CA SER A 129 20.00 10.45 -15.61
C SER A 129 19.86 8.97 -15.25
N PHE A 130 18.63 8.52 -15.01
CA PHE A 130 18.33 7.12 -14.69
C PHE A 130 16.88 6.77 -15.04
N TYR A 131 16.66 5.49 -15.32
CA TYR A 131 15.32 4.93 -15.51
C TYR A 131 14.71 4.50 -14.18
N VAL A 132 13.39 4.64 -14.06
CA VAL A 132 12.61 4.12 -12.93
C VAL A 132 11.52 3.21 -13.48
N GLU A 133 11.41 2.02 -12.90
CA GLU A 133 10.30 1.10 -13.11
C GLU A 133 9.52 0.95 -11.80
N ALA A 134 8.23 1.23 -11.82
CA ALA A 134 7.32 0.97 -10.73
C ALA A 134 6.72 -0.45 -10.83
N VAL A 135 6.54 -1.08 -9.68
CA VAL A 135 5.86 -2.39 -9.60
C VAL A 135 5.18 -2.57 -8.25
N LEU A 136 3.97 -3.09 -8.28
CA LEU A 136 3.33 -3.66 -7.09
C LEU A 136 3.81 -5.10 -6.91
N ALA A 137 4.31 -5.42 -5.72
CA ALA A 137 4.59 -6.78 -5.30
C ALA A 137 3.51 -7.20 -4.31
N SER A 138 2.54 -7.98 -4.77
CA SER A 138 1.48 -8.49 -3.88
C SER A 138 1.89 -9.83 -3.27
N GLU A 139 1.64 -9.96 -1.97
CA GLU A 139 1.73 -11.24 -1.25
C GLU A 139 0.54 -12.18 -1.54
N TYR A 140 -0.51 -11.66 -2.17
CA TYR A 140 -1.74 -12.40 -2.44
C TYR A 140 -1.66 -13.11 -3.79
N ARG A 141 -2.02 -14.39 -3.78
CA ARG A 141 -2.23 -15.17 -5.00
C ARG A 141 -3.59 -14.84 -5.62
N ASP A 142 -3.75 -15.07 -6.92
CA ASP A 142 -4.99 -14.75 -7.65
C ASP A 142 -6.25 -15.40 -7.05
N ASP A 143 -6.12 -16.61 -6.51
CA ASP A 143 -7.17 -17.33 -5.79
C ASP A 143 -7.53 -16.66 -4.46
N GLU A 144 -6.54 -16.16 -3.72
CA GLU A 144 -6.73 -15.41 -2.47
C GLU A 144 -7.38 -14.04 -2.72
N ILE A 145 -6.97 -13.32 -3.77
CA ILE A 145 -7.61 -12.07 -4.20
C ILE A 145 -9.08 -12.34 -4.54
N SER A 146 -9.35 -13.42 -5.26
CA SER A 146 -10.71 -13.83 -5.61
C SER A 146 -11.54 -14.20 -4.37
N ALA A 147 -10.94 -14.87 -3.39
CA ALA A 147 -11.61 -15.23 -2.14
C ALA A 147 -11.93 -14.01 -1.27
N ARG A 148 -11.02 -13.04 -1.18
CA ARG A 148 -11.27 -11.74 -0.53
C ARG A 148 -12.42 -10.98 -1.18
N ARG A 149 -12.49 -10.92 -2.51
CA ARG A 149 -13.61 -10.29 -3.22
C ARG A 149 -14.96 -10.94 -2.85
N ARG A 150 -14.99 -12.26 -2.66
CA ARG A 150 -16.19 -12.98 -2.20
C ARG A 150 -16.54 -12.64 -0.75
N ALA A 151 -15.54 -12.58 0.14
CA ALA A 151 -15.74 -12.18 1.54
C ALA A 151 -16.24 -10.74 1.65
N ASP A 152 -15.65 -9.79 0.92
CA ASP A 152 -16.05 -8.38 0.88
C ASP A 152 -17.51 -8.20 0.42
N ALA A 153 -17.97 -9.01 -0.53
CA ALA A 153 -19.37 -8.99 -0.96
C ALA A 153 -20.34 -9.39 0.17
N VAL A 154 -19.94 -10.35 1.01
CA VAL A 154 -20.71 -10.75 2.19
C VAL A 154 -20.66 -9.67 3.27
N LEU A 155 -19.46 -9.19 3.60
CA LEU A 155 -19.29 -8.14 4.61
C LEU A 155 -20.06 -6.87 4.22
N ARG A 156 -20.07 -6.48 2.94
CA ARG A 156 -20.90 -5.38 2.44
C ARG A 156 -22.39 -5.62 2.67
N ALA A 157 -22.88 -6.83 2.40
CA ALA A 157 -24.29 -7.16 2.60
C ALA A 157 -24.67 -7.11 4.09
N VAL A 158 -23.79 -7.57 4.98
CA VAL A 158 -23.98 -7.55 6.43
C VAL A 158 -23.85 -6.13 7.00
N ASP A 159 -22.91 -5.33 6.52
CA ASP A 159 -22.69 -3.95 6.99
C ASP A 159 -23.89 -3.03 6.70
N GLY A 160 -24.73 -3.40 5.73
CA GLY A 160 -25.97 -2.71 5.38
C GLY A 160 -27.22 -3.12 6.18
N ILE A 161 -27.10 -4.01 7.16
CA ILE A 161 -28.21 -4.40 8.07
C ILE A 161 -28.63 -3.19 8.92
N ASN A 162 -29.94 -3.07 9.19
CA ASN A 162 -30.42 -2.06 10.12
C ASN A 162 -30.27 -2.55 11.56
N SER A 163 -29.19 -2.17 12.22
CA SER A 163 -28.92 -2.55 13.61
C SER A 163 -28.95 -1.31 14.50
N PRO A 164 -30.12 -0.89 15.02
CA PRO A 164 -30.24 0.32 15.84
C PRO A 164 -29.56 0.17 17.20
N ASP A 165 -29.55 -1.03 17.78
CA ASP A 165 -29.14 -1.25 19.18
C ASP A 165 -27.79 -1.96 19.34
N PHE A 166 -27.26 -2.58 18.27
CA PHE A 166 -26.02 -3.35 18.31
C PHE A 166 -25.03 -2.94 17.21
N ARG A 167 -23.74 -3.17 17.45
CA ARG A 167 -22.68 -3.29 16.45
C ARG A 167 -22.23 -4.74 16.38
N LEU A 168 -21.86 -5.20 15.20
CA LEU A 168 -21.28 -6.52 15.01
C LEU A 168 -19.77 -6.46 15.13
N PHE A 169 -19.20 -7.25 16.04
CA PHE A 169 -17.80 -7.65 15.96
C PHE A 169 -17.72 -8.96 15.17
N VAL A 170 -16.85 -9.01 14.17
CA VAL A 170 -16.75 -10.15 13.27
C VAL A 170 -15.40 -10.81 13.46
N ILE A 171 -15.41 -12.11 13.76
CA ILE A 171 -14.20 -12.93 13.85
C ILE A 171 -14.25 -13.90 12.67
N ALA A 172 -13.29 -13.81 11.76
CA ALA A 172 -13.27 -14.62 10.55
C ALA A 172 -11.97 -15.44 10.43
N GLN A 173 -12.11 -16.72 10.12
CA GLN A 173 -11.02 -17.67 9.90
C GLN A 173 -11.16 -18.32 8.53
N GLY A 174 -10.05 -18.49 7.83
CA GLY A 174 -10.04 -18.94 6.44
C GLY A 174 -10.63 -17.91 5.45
N ASN A 175 -10.97 -18.38 4.24
CA ASN A 175 -11.56 -17.57 3.17
C ASN A 175 -12.58 -18.40 2.40
N PRO A 176 -13.63 -17.78 1.83
CA PRO A 176 -14.68 -18.53 1.16
C PRO A 176 -14.19 -19.05 -0.19
N ASP A 177 -14.22 -20.38 -0.39
CA ASP A 177 -13.85 -21.02 -1.66
C ASP A 177 -14.90 -20.78 -2.75
N THR A 178 -16.17 -20.66 -2.37
CA THR A 178 -17.29 -20.38 -3.28
C THR A 178 -18.06 -19.11 -2.86
N PRO A 179 -18.82 -18.45 -3.76
CA PRO A 179 -19.54 -17.22 -3.43
C PRO A 179 -20.65 -17.46 -2.39
N PRO A 180 -20.57 -16.87 -1.18
CA PRO A 180 -21.60 -17.09 -0.18
C PRO A 180 -22.86 -16.27 -0.48
N ARG A 181 -24.00 -16.73 0.03
CA ARG A 181 -25.29 -16.02 -0.11
C ARG A 181 -25.39 -14.87 0.90
N GLY A 182 -24.59 -13.82 0.71
CA GLY A 182 -24.45 -12.70 1.66
C GLY A 182 -25.78 -12.06 2.09
N ARG A 183 -26.74 -11.89 1.16
CA ARG A 183 -28.08 -11.35 1.50
C ARG A 183 -28.89 -12.28 2.40
N ALA A 184 -28.77 -13.60 2.21
CA ALA A 184 -29.47 -14.57 3.04
C ALA A 184 -28.88 -14.59 4.47
N LEU A 185 -27.57 -14.46 4.60
CA LEU A 185 -26.90 -14.28 5.89
C LEU A 185 -27.35 -12.96 6.56
N ALA A 186 -27.38 -11.86 5.82
CA ALA A 186 -27.79 -10.56 6.35
C ALA A 186 -29.22 -10.60 6.94
N ASN A 187 -30.16 -11.28 6.28
CA ASN A 187 -31.52 -11.46 6.80
C ASN A 187 -31.56 -12.31 8.08
N GLN A 188 -30.72 -13.35 8.17
CA GLN A 188 -30.62 -14.19 9.37
C GLN A 188 -30.06 -13.38 10.54
N LEU A 189 -28.99 -12.61 10.31
CA LEU A 189 -28.41 -11.73 11.32
C LEU A 189 -29.37 -10.63 11.76
N GLN A 190 -30.14 -10.03 10.84
CA GLN A 190 -31.18 -9.08 11.22
C GLN A 190 -32.20 -9.72 12.16
N THR A 191 -32.74 -10.89 11.79
CA THR A 191 -33.73 -11.62 12.62
C THR A 191 -33.16 -11.98 14.00
N TRP A 192 -31.90 -12.38 14.04
CA TRP A 192 -31.21 -12.69 15.28
C TRP A 192 -31.03 -11.44 16.16
N LEU A 193 -30.53 -10.34 15.60
CA LEU A 193 -30.37 -9.08 16.33
C LEU A 193 -31.70 -8.55 16.87
N ASP A 194 -32.77 -8.63 16.07
CA ASP A 194 -34.13 -8.20 16.45
C ASP A 194 -34.72 -9.02 17.63
N SER A 195 -34.15 -10.20 17.90
CA SER A 195 -34.56 -11.07 19.03
C SER A 195 -33.81 -10.79 20.33
N LEU A 196 -32.77 -9.95 20.30
CA LEU A 196 -31.95 -9.62 21.46
C LEU A 196 -32.44 -8.34 22.15
N ASP A 197 -32.33 -8.31 23.48
CA ASP A 197 -32.56 -7.11 24.28
C ASP A 197 -31.22 -6.46 24.67
N SER A 198 -30.95 -5.27 24.17
CA SER A 198 -29.63 -4.62 24.34
C SER A 198 -29.28 -4.30 25.78
N ASP A 199 -30.27 -4.00 26.63
CA ASP A 199 -30.04 -3.71 28.04
C ASP A 199 -29.68 -4.97 28.82
N THR A 200 -30.31 -6.09 28.48
CA THR A 200 -30.00 -7.40 29.06
C THR A 200 -28.60 -7.85 28.65
N VAL A 201 -28.24 -7.69 27.38
CA VAL A 201 -26.89 -8.00 26.88
C VAL A 201 -25.85 -7.10 27.53
N ALA A 202 -26.09 -5.78 27.63
CA ALA A 202 -25.15 -4.86 28.27
C ALA A 202 -24.91 -5.19 29.74
N ARG A 203 -25.97 -5.49 30.51
CA ARG A 203 -25.85 -5.91 31.93
C ARG A 203 -25.05 -7.20 32.07
N ALA A 204 -25.30 -8.17 31.20
CA ALA A 204 -24.59 -9.45 31.23
C ALA A 204 -23.10 -9.26 30.89
N ALA A 205 -22.78 -8.46 29.88
CA ALA A 205 -21.40 -8.15 29.51
C ALA A 205 -20.65 -7.39 30.61
N GLU A 206 -21.32 -6.51 31.37
CA GLU A 206 -20.73 -5.81 32.52
C GLU A 206 -20.44 -6.76 33.70
N ALA A 207 -21.35 -7.70 33.96
CA ALA A 207 -21.23 -8.65 35.07
C ALA A 207 -20.22 -9.79 34.79
N ASP A 208 -20.32 -10.38 33.60
CA ASP A 208 -19.66 -11.64 33.24
C ASP A 208 -18.58 -11.48 32.16
N GLY A 209 -18.37 -10.24 31.68
CA GLY A 209 -17.37 -9.92 30.66
C GLY A 209 -17.75 -10.35 29.25
N HIS A 210 -16.74 -10.41 28.37
CA HIS A 210 -16.91 -10.63 26.93
C HIS A 210 -17.59 -11.96 26.57
N GLU A 211 -17.50 -12.99 27.42
CA GLU A 211 -18.13 -14.28 27.15
C GLU A 211 -19.66 -14.26 27.20
N ALA A 212 -20.25 -13.26 27.87
CA ALA A 212 -21.70 -13.08 27.91
C ALA A 212 -22.27 -12.39 26.67
N ILE A 213 -21.41 -11.95 25.75
CA ILE A 213 -21.84 -11.33 24.49
C ILE A 213 -22.44 -12.41 23.58
N PRO A 214 -23.67 -12.22 23.06
CA PRO A 214 -24.29 -13.18 22.15
C PRO A 214 -23.46 -13.39 20.89
N LYS A 215 -23.26 -14.66 20.53
CA LYS A 215 -22.48 -15.09 19.37
C LYS A 215 -23.38 -15.79 18.36
N PHE A 216 -23.19 -15.50 17.07
CA PHE A 216 -23.83 -16.17 15.95
C PHE A 216 -22.73 -16.80 15.08
N PRO A 217 -22.45 -18.11 15.25
CA PRO A 217 -21.52 -18.82 14.39
C PRO A 217 -22.16 -19.08 13.03
N TRP A 218 -21.38 -18.91 11.98
CA TRP A 218 -21.77 -19.17 10.61
C TRP A 218 -20.56 -19.67 9.81
N ALA A 219 -20.78 -20.61 8.91
CA ALA A 219 -19.71 -21.16 8.09
C ALA A 219 -20.16 -21.31 6.64
N HIS A 220 -19.21 -21.19 5.72
CA HIS A 220 -19.41 -21.44 4.31
C HIS A 220 -18.09 -21.81 3.63
N ASP A 221 -18.00 -23.02 3.10
CA ASP A 221 -16.94 -23.52 2.21
C ASP A 221 -15.56 -22.92 2.48
N GLY A 222 -14.88 -23.40 3.53
CA GLY A 222 -13.52 -22.95 3.90
C GLY A 222 -13.47 -21.63 4.69
N TRP A 223 -14.62 -21.03 4.98
CA TRP A 223 -14.73 -19.79 5.75
C TRP A 223 -15.60 -19.97 6.99
N ASP A 224 -15.01 -19.80 8.16
CA ASP A 224 -15.68 -19.82 9.46
C ASP A 224 -15.77 -18.40 10.01
N VAL A 225 -16.97 -17.95 10.35
CA VAL A 225 -17.23 -16.59 10.81
C VAL A 225 -18.09 -16.63 12.06
N THR A 226 -17.67 -15.92 13.09
CA THR A 226 -18.49 -15.65 14.27
C THR A 226 -18.84 -14.17 14.31
N PHE A 227 -20.14 -13.88 14.42
CA PHE A 227 -20.65 -12.53 14.64
C PHE A 227 -21.00 -12.37 16.11
N GLU A 228 -20.56 -11.29 16.73
CA GLU A 228 -20.87 -10.97 18.12
C GLU A 228 -21.65 -9.66 18.20
N ALA A 229 -22.76 -9.67 18.96
CA ALA A 229 -23.66 -8.53 19.09
C ALA A 229 -23.23 -7.61 20.23
N ILE A 230 -22.39 -6.62 19.92
CA ILE A 230 -21.91 -5.62 20.89
C ILE A 230 -23.00 -4.56 21.10
N PRO A 231 -23.55 -4.40 22.31
CA PRO A 231 -24.59 -3.40 22.55
C PRO A 231 -24.03 -2.00 22.38
N LYS A 232 -24.77 -1.12 21.70
CA LYS A 232 -24.43 0.31 21.63
C LYS A 232 -24.71 0.97 22.98
N GLY A 233 -23.89 1.97 23.31
CA GLY A 233 -24.19 2.91 24.39
C GLY A 233 -25.56 3.55 24.17
N VAL A 234 -26.28 3.83 25.26
CA VAL A 234 -27.67 4.30 25.22
C VAL A 234 -27.82 5.55 24.34
N GLU A 235 -26.82 6.43 24.38
CA GLU A 235 -26.73 7.66 23.61
C GLU A 235 -26.57 7.47 22.10
N HIS A 236 -26.13 6.29 21.64
CA HIS A 236 -25.92 5.95 20.24
C HIS A 236 -26.98 4.98 19.67
N ARG A 237 -28.02 4.65 20.45
CA ARG A 237 -29.11 3.76 20.01
C ARG A 237 -30.06 4.46 19.06
N GLY A 238 -30.62 3.70 18.12
CA GLY A 238 -31.48 4.23 17.06
C GLY A 238 -30.75 5.05 16.00
N GLU A 239 -29.45 5.30 16.17
CA GLU A 239 -28.62 5.91 15.14
C GLU A 239 -28.43 4.92 13.98
N ASN A 240 -28.85 5.36 12.80
CA ASN A 240 -28.57 4.66 11.56
C ASN A 240 -27.07 4.77 11.26
N GLY A 241 -26.44 3.63 10.99
CA GLY A 241 -25.04 3.54 10.64
C GLY A 241 -24.64 2.11 10.33
N ARG A 242 -23.37 1.92 9.99
CA ARG A 242 -22.82 0.62 9.59
C ARG A 242 -23.03 -0.46 10.66
N ALA A 243 -23.46 -1.65 10.27
CA ALA A 243 -23.72 -2.72 11.24
C ALA A 243 -22.41 -3.29 11.82
N ILE A 244 -21.35 -3.43 11.02
CA ILE A 244 -20.07 -3.98 11.48
C ILE A 244 -19.25 -2.87 12.15
N GLY A 245 -18.87 -3.07 13.41
CA GLY A 245 -18.02 -2.14 14.15
C GLY A 245 -16.54 -2.45 14.00
N SER A 246 -16.17 -3.73 14.04
CA SER A 246 -14.78 -4.19 13.92
C SER A 246 -14.74 -5.62 13.36
N LEU A 247 -13.60 -5.96 12.75
CA LEU A 247 -13.33 -7.25 12.11
C LEU A 247 -11.96 -7.73 12.57
N ALA A 248 -11.91 -8.92 13.15
CA ALA A 248 -10.69 -9.65 13.44
C ALA A 248 -10.56 -10.83 12.46
N GLY A 249 -9.34 -11.05 11.98
CA GLY A 249 -8.99 -12.15 11.08
C GLY A 249 -7.81 -12.96 11.62
N GLU A 250 -7.56 -14.11 11.00
CA GLU A 250 -6.43 -14.97 11.34
C GLU A 250 -5.07 -14.31 11.00
N ALA A 251 -4.08 -14.50 11.86
CA ALA A 251 -2.70 -14.08 11.60
C ALA A 251 -2.08 -15.00 10.53
N ARG A 252 -1.75 -14.43 9.37
CA ARG A 252 -1.16 -15.16 8.25
C ARG A 252 0.36 -15.18 8.36
N LEU A 253 0.97 -16.35 8.16
CA LEU A 253 2.41 -16.47 7.93
C LEU A 253 2.65 -16.12 6.45
N VAL A 254 3.17 -14.92 6.19
CA VAL A 254 3.24 -14.39 4.82
C VAL A 254 4.65 -14.55 4.24
N ASN A 255 4.73 -14.91 2.95
CA ASN A 255 5.97 -14.93 2.17
C ASN A 255 6.12 -13.61 1.40
N VAL A 256 6.67 -12.59 2.07
CA VAL A 256 6.84 -11.23 1.50
C VAL A 256 8.05 -11.14 0.56
N ARG A 257 9.09 -11.95 0.82
CA ARG A 257 10.36 -11.91 0.06
C ARG A 257 10.23 -12.32 -1.41
N GLU A 258 9.42 -13.34 -1.71
CA GLU A 258 9.35 -13.91 -3.06
C GLU A 258 8.69 -12.98 -4.06
N PRO A 259 7.55 -12.32 -3.75
CA PRO A 259 6.99 -11.27 -4.59
C PRO A 259 8.00 -10.16 -4.93
N ILE A 260 8.72 -9.64 -3.94
CA ILE A 260 9.74 -8.60 -4.15
C ILE A 260 10.84 -9.10 -5.10
N ARG A 261 11.42 -10.26 -4.79
CA ARG A 261 12.48 -10.87 -5.61
C ARG A 261 12.00 -11.09 -7.04
N ASN A 262 10.83 -11.69 -7.21
CA ASN A 262 10.28 -12.04 -8.52
C ASN A 262 9.97 -10.78 -9.33
N ALA A 263 9.45 -9.73 -8.70
CA ALA A 263 9.22 -8.43 -9.33
C ALA A 263 10.52 -7.80 -9.85
N ILE A 264 11.55 -7.73 -9.01
CA ILE A 264 12.87 -7.20 -9.39
C ILE A 264 13.47 -8.00 -10.55
N ARG A 265 13.41 -9.33 -10.49
CA ARG A 265 13.92 -10.21 -11.56
C ARG A 265 13.14 -10.02 -12.87
N ALA A 266 11.81 -10.00 -12.80
CA ALA A 266 10.96 -9.82 -13.97
C ALA A 266 11.20 -8.48 -14.67
N LYS A 267 11.25 -7.38 -13.91
CA LYS A 267 11.53 -6.03 -14.43
C LYS A 267 12.98 -5.87 -14.87
N GLY A 268 13.94 -6.41 -14.11
CA GLY A 268 15.36 -6.41 -14.48
C GLY A 268 15.66 -7.20 -15.76
N ALA A 269 14.83 -8.19 -16.12
CA ALA A 269 14.94 -8.91 -17.39
C ALA A 269 14.29 -8.18 -18.58
N LYS A 270 13.44 -7.17 -18.33
CA LYS A 270 12.47 -6.63 -19.32
C LYS A 270 13.13 -5.89 -20.48
N TYR A 271 14.23 -5.17 -20.22
CA TYR A 271 14.70 -4.10 -21.12
C TYR A 271 15.90 -4.44 -22.00
N GLY A 272 16.57 -5.57 -21.76
CA GLY A 272 17.81 -5.88 -22.46
C GLY A 272 18.94 -4.93 -22.03
N GLN A 273 19.69 -4.38 -22.99
CA GLN A 273 20.78 -3.45 -22.72
C GLN A 273 20.26 -2.03 -22.51
N LEU A 274 20.72 -1.39 -21.44
CA LEU A 274 20.39 -0.03 -21.06
C LEU A 274 21.62 0.88 -21.17
N ASP A 275 21.38 2.17 -21.37
CA ASP A 275 22.40 3.22 -21.46
C ASP A 275 22.44 4.11 -20.21
N ARG A 276 21.58 3.84 -19.23
CA ARG A 276 21.47 4.54 -17.95
C ARG A 276 21.16 3.54 -16.83
N PRO A 277 21.48 3.87 -15.57
CA PRO A 277 21.08 3.07 -14.42
C PRO A 277 19.57 2.80 -14.42
N LEU A 278 19.16 1.60 -14.03
CA LEU A 278 17.76 1.24 -13.79
C LEU A 278 17.49 1.12 -12.30
N LEU A 279 16.56 1.92 -11.80
CA LEU A 279 15.98 1.77 -10.48
C LEU A 279 14.64 1.03 -10.59
N ILE A 280 14.44 0.01 -9.76
CA ILE A 280 13.14 -0.66 -9.65
C ILE A 280 12.50 -0.25 -8.32
N ALA A 281 11.43 0.54 -8.38
CA ALA A 281 10.63 0.91 -7.24
C ALA A 281 9.54 -0.15 -7.01
N VAL A 282 9.60 -0.82 -5.86
CA VAL A 282 8.72 -1.93 -5.48
C VAL A 282 7.83 -1.48 -4.33
N ASN A 283 6.53 -1.43 -4.56
CA ASN A 283 5.56 -1.21 -3.48
C ASN A 283 4.95 -2.54 -3.08
N VAL A 284 5.12 -2.92 -1.82
CA VAL A 284 4.67 -4.21 -1.30
C VAL A 284 3.27 -4.04 -0.70
N ASP A 285 2.31 -4.82 -1.20
CA ASP A 285 0.98 -4.93 -0.60
C ASP A 285 1.02 -6.13 0.36
N GLY A 286 1.11 -5.86 1.67
CA GLY A 286 1.21 -6.91 2.68
C GLY A 286 1.20 -6.51 4.15
N LEU A 287 1.17 -7.52 5.02
CA LEU A 287 1.20 -7.37 6.49
C LEU A 287 2.64 -7.07 6.97
N SER A 288 2.99 -5.79 7.07
CA SER A 288 4.25 -5.23 7.61
C SER A 288 5.54 -5.79 6.99
N LEU A 289 6.27 -4.94 6.29
CA LEU A 289 7.58 -5.27 5.72
C LEU A 289 8.71 -4.94 6.72
N ASP A 290 9.63 -5.88 6.93
CA ASP A 290 10.86 -5.61 7.69
C ASP A 290 12.15 -5.69 6.85
N ARG A 291 13.26 -5.27 7.46
CA ARG A 291 14.57 -5.25 6.80
C ARG A 291 15.10 -6.65 6.47
N ILE A 292 14.71 -7.66 7.24
CA ILE A 292 15.12 -9.04 6.98
C ILE A 292 14.45 -9.49 5.69
N ASP A 293 13.15 -9.27 5.53
CA ASP A 293 12.42 -9.59 4.30
C ASP A 293 13.04 -8.92 3.06
N GLU A 294 13.37 -7.62 3.17
CA GLU A 294 14.05 -6.86 2.11
C GLU A 294 15.42 -7.48 1.79
N MET A 295 16.23 -7.79 2.81
CA MET A 295 17.56 -8.39 2.63
C MET A 295 17.49 -9.80 2.06
N GLU A 296 16.54 -10.62 2.49
CA GLU A 296 16.33 -11.96 1.95
C GLU A 296 15.87 -11.90 0.50
N ALA A 297 14.97 -10.98 0.16
CA ALA A 297 14.52 -10.78 -1.22
C ALA A 297 15.67 -10.39 -2.16
N LEU A 298 16.59 -9.53 -1.69
CA LEU A 298 17.69 -9.00 -2.50
C LEU A 298 18.92 -9.90 -2.54
N PHE A 299 19.39 -10.37 -1.39
CA PHE A 299 20.67 -11.05 -1.22
C PHE A 299 20.54 -12.54 -0.90
N GLY A 300 19.33 -13.00 -0.62
CA GLY A 300 19.03 -14.38 -0.27
C GLY A 300 18.91 -14.61 1.23
N GLN A 301 18.28 -15.72 1.56
CA GLN A 301 17.86 -16.06 2.93
C GLN A 301 19.04 -16.28 3.86
N GLU A 302 18.87 -15.95 5.14
CA GLU A 302 19.89 -16.22 6.15
C GLU A 302 19.89 -17.70 6.52
N GLU A 303 21.05 -18.35 6.45
CA GLU A 303 21.27 -19.72 6.88
C GLU A 303 22.36 -19.75 7.96
N TYR A 304 22.06 -20.38 9.09
CA TYR A 304 23.04 -20.63 10.14
C TYR A 304 23.57 -22.06 10.00
N VAL A 305 24.86 -22.17 9.67
CA VAL A 305 25.54 -23.46 9.57
C VAL A 305 26.15 -23.81 10.93
N PHE A 306 25.64 -24.89 11.53
CA PHE A 306 26.16 -25.47 12.77
C PHE A 306 27.17 -26.57 12.42
N LEU A 307 28.38 -26.51 12.98
CA LEU A 307 29.41 -27.54 12.79
C LEU A 307 29.21 -28.64 13.85
N PRO A 308 28.82 -29.87 13.47
CA PRO A 308 28.46 -30.93 14.43
C PRO A 308 29.63 -31.36 15.32
N ASP A 309 30.86 -31.26 14.82
CA ASP A 309 32.06 -31.78 15.48
C ASP A 309 32.62 -30.86 16.59
N ASN A 310 32.06 -29.66 16.76
CA ASN A 310 32.43 -28.76 17.85
C ASN A 310 31.27 -27.83 18.28
N PRO A 311 30.44 -28.27 19.24
CA PRO A 311 29.27 -27.51 19.71
C PRO A 311 29.61 -26.18 20.41
N THR A 312 30.90 -25.86 20.62
CA THR A 312 31.34 -24.56 21.15
C THR A 312 31.66 -23.53 20.06
N THR A 313 31.67 -23.92 18.79
CA THR A 313 31.90 -22.99 17.68
C THR A 313 30.61 -22.22 17.39
N PRO A 314 30.64 -20.87 17.41
CA PRO A 314 29.47 -20.08 17.04
C PRO A 314 28.98 -20.45 15.63
N PRO A 315 27.66 -20.52 15.39
CA PRO A 315 27.13 -20.81 14.06
C PRO A 315 27.63 -19.78 13.05
N GLN A 316 28.05 -20.26 11.88
CA GLN A 316 28.43 -19.38 10.78
C GLN A 316 27.17 -18.98 10.02
N MET A 317 26.87 -17.68 10.00
CA MET A 317 25.82 -17.13 9.15
C MET A 317 26.31 -17.10 7.70
N ARG A 318 25.52 -17.69 6.80
CA ARG A 318 25.67 -17.63 5.35
C ARG A 318 24.35 -17.15 4.75
N ARG A 319 24.34 -16.84 3.47
CA ARG A 319 23.10 -16.61 2.73
C ARG A 319 22.91 -17.68 1.66
N THR A 320 21.70 -18.24 1.56
CA THR A 320 21.31 -19.06 0.42
C THR A 320 21.37 -18.21 -0.84
N PRO A 321 21.95 -18.66 -1.96
CA PRO A 321 22.01 -17.86 -3.19
C PRO A 321 20.64 -17.89 -3.92
N ASN A 322 19.61 -17.34 -3.28
CA ASN A 322 18.23 -17.33 -3.77
C ASN A 322 17.59 -15.92 -3.74
N GLY A 323 18.40 -14.87 -3.65
CA GLY A 323 18.00 -13.46 -3.72
C GLY A 323 17.92 -12.92 -5.15
N ALA A 324 17.43 -11.69 -5.31
CA ALA A 324 17.30 -11.04 -6.61
C ALA A 324 18.67 -10.75 -7.25
N TRP A 325 19.67 -10.38 -6.45
CA TRP A 325 21.00 -9.99 -6.90
C TRP A 325 22.07 -11.07 -6.68
N VAL A 326 21.74 -12.15 -5.97
CA VAL A 326 22.66 -13.29 -5.75
C VAL A 326 21.92 -14.57 -6.04
N ALA A 327 22.35 -15.29 -7.08
CA ALA A 327 21.77 -16.57 -7.45
C ALA A 327 22.82 -17.53 -8.04
N GLY A 328 22.72 -18.82 -7.70
CA GLY A 328 23.70 -19.82 -8.12
C GLY A 328 25.10 -19.45 -7.64
N ASP A 329 26.04 -19.32 -8.58
CA ASP A 329 27.47 -19.13 -8.29
C ASP A 329 27.89 -17.66 -8.09
N GLY A 330 26.96 -16.69 -8.13
CA GLY A 330 27.35 -15.30 -7.93
C GLY A 330 26.30 -14.22 -8.18
N PRO A 331 26.75 -12.98 -8.42
CA PRO A 331 25.86 -11.84 -8.66
C PRO A 331 25.02 -12.00 -9.93
N THR A 332 23.75 -11.61 -9.84
CA THR A 332 22.81 -11.61 -10.97
C THR A 332 22.06 -10.27 -11.05
N TYR A 333 21.41 -10.02 -12.19
CA TYR A 333 20.66 -8.78 -12.44
C TYR A 333 21.47 -7.50 -12.21
N THR A 334 22.77 -7.53 -12.52
CA THR A 334 23.72 -6.41 -12.41
C THR A 334 23.35 -5.20 -13.27
N ARG A 335 22.38 -5.30 -14.17
CA ARG A 335 21.84 -4.13 -14.89
C ARG A 335 20.88 -3.28 -14.06
N VAL A 336 20.37 -3.82 -12.96
CA VAL A 336 19.55 -3.08 -11.98
C VAL A 336 20.52 -2.35 -11.05
N GLY A 337 20.47 -1.02 -11.09
CA GLY A 337 21.30 -0.14 -10.25
C GLY A 337 20.87 -0.14 -8.79
N GLY A 338 19.57 -0.28 -8.54
CA GLY A 338 19.04 -0.39 -7.18
C GLY A 338 17.58 -0.82 -7.14
N ALA A 339 17.11 -1.13 -5.93
CA ALA A 339 15.73 -1.43 -5.64
C ALA A 339 15.22 -0.46 -4.56
N TRP A 340 14.15 0.28 -4.85
CA TRP A 340 13.53 1.19 -3.89
C TRP A 340 12.25 0.56 -3.35
N ILE A 341 12.32 0.03 -2.13
CA ILE A 341 11.27 -0.82 -1.57
C ILE A 341 10.40 0.00 -0.63
N PHE A 342 9.09 -0.18 -0.71
CA PHE A 342 8.08 0.50 0.10
C PHE A 342 7.10 -0.48 0.71
N ASP A 343 6.66 -0.17 1.92
CA ASP A 343 5.60 -0.90 2.64
C ASP A 343 4.27 -0.15 2.47
N GLY A 344 3.43 -0.63 1.54
CA GLY A 344 2.09 -0.12 1.31
C GLY A 344 2.01 1.39 1.03
N LEU A 345 2.95 1.96 0.27
CA LEU A 345 2.94 3.38 -0.09
C LEU A 345 1.67 3.71 -0.87
N GLY A 346 0.91 4.68 -0.38
CA GLY A 346 -0.30 5.16 -1.02
C GLY A 346 -0.60 6.61 -0.67
N PRO A 347 -1.61 7.22 -1.32
CA PRO A 347 -1.87 8.64 -1.17
C PRO A 347 -2.35 9.01 0.24
N TRP A 348 -2.93 8.05 0.97
CA TRP A 348 -3.34 8.24 2.36
C TRP A 348 -2.16 8.32 3.32
N ASN A 349 -1.07 7.56 3.11
CA ASN A 349 0.03 7.49 4.09
C ASN A 349 1.34 8.15 3.60
N VAL A 350 1.37 8.67 2.37
CA VAL A 350 2.56 9.19 1.69
C VAL A 350 3.43 10.10 2.55
N ALA A 351 2.86 10.95 3.41
CA ALA A 351 3.64 11.88 4.20
C ALA A 351 4.56 11.22 5.23
N ARG A 352 4.19 10.04 5.75
CA ARG A 352 4.97 9.31 6.78
C ARG A 352 5.92 8.28 6.17
N GLN A 353 5.87 8.12 4.85
CA GLN A 353 6.62 7.08 4.14
C GLN A 353 8.04 7.54 3.83
N ARG A 354 8.97 6.58 3.91
CA ARG A 354 10.38 6.75 3.52
C ARG A 354 10.75 5.82 2.37
N GLY A 355 10.28 4.57 2.45
CA GLY A 355 10.88 3.46 1.72
C GLY A 355 12.35 3.26 2.10
N CYS A 356 12.99 2.29 1.46
CA CYS A 356 14.43 2.10 1.53
C CYS A 356 15.00 1.83 0.14
N LEU A 357 15.92 2.68 -0.31
CA LEU A 357 16.66 2.48 -1.54
C LEU A 357 17.89 1.60 -1.29
N TYR A 358 17.87 0.37 -1.77
CA TYR A 358 19.03 -0.51 -1.78
C TYR A 358 19.84 -0.29 -3.05
N PHE A 359 21.11 0.10 -2.91
CA PHE A 359 22.05 0.16 -4.02
C PHE A 359 22.59 -1.24 -4.33
N ASN A 360 22.52 -1.67 -5.59
CA ASN A 360 23.07 -2.96 -5.98
C ASN A 360 24.61 -2.85 -6.05
N PRO A 361 25.36 -3.55 -5.18
CA PRO A 361 26.82 -3.44 -5.13
C PRO A 361 27.51 -3.98 -6.39
N TRP A 362 26.79 -4.77 -7.19
CA TRP A 362 27.30 -5.34 -8.44
C TRP A 362 26.71 -4.67 -9.68
N ALA A 363 26.10 -3.49 -9.54
CA ALA A 363 25.51 -2.80 -10.69
C ALA A 363 26.56 -2.44 -11.76
N GLN A 364 26.23 -2.66 -13.03
CA GLN A 364 27.00 -2.22 -14.19
C GLN A 364 27.02 -0.70 -14.30
N MET A 365 25.91 -0.05 -13.89
CA MET A 365 25.77 1.40 -13.82
C MET A 365 25.11 1.73 -12.47
N GLN A 366 25.84 2.43 -11.61
CA GLN A 366 25.34 2.85 -10.32
C GLN A 366 24.36 4.02 -10.48
N PRO A 367 23.24 4.04 -9.74
CA PRO A 367 22.38 5.21 -9.67
C PRO A 367 23.14 6.46 -9.16
N PRO A 368 22.68 7.68 -9.49
CA PRO A 368 23.33 8.91 -9.02
C PRO A 368 23.40 9.03 -7.49
N GLU A 369 24.49 9.60 -6.97
CA GLU A 369 24.70 9.78 -5.52
C GLU A 369 23.68 10.74 -4.88
N SER A 370 23.05 11.62 -5.67
CA SER A 370 21.96 12.47 -5.21
C SER A 370 20.75 11.69 -4.68
N LEU A 371 20.58 10.42 -5.08
CA LEU A 371 19.54 9.53 -4.54
C LEU A 371 19.82 9.12 -3.09
N SER A 372 21.04 9.31 -2.59
CA SER A 372 21.39 9.10 -1.18
C SER A 372 20.72 10.09 -0.23
N ALA A 373 20.03 11.11 -0.76
CA ALA A 373 19.13 11.97 0.02
C ALA A 373 17.90 11.21 0.56
N PHE A 374 17.50 10.11 -0.07
CA PHE A 374 16.44 9.23 0.44
C PHE A 374 16.99 8.26 1.49
N THR A 375 16.12 7.70 2.32
CA THR A 375 16.51 6.56 3.16
C THR A 375 17.02 5.44 2.26
N HIS A 376 18.23 4.97 2.53
CA HIS A 376 18.92 4.05 1.64
C HIS A 376 19.83 3.09 2.38
N ALA A 377 20.24 2.04 1.68
CA ALA A 377 21.16 1.04 2.16
C ALA A 377 22.24 0.74 1.11
N ARG A 378 23.49 0.64 1.56
CA ARG A 378 24.66 0.36 0.71
C ARG A 378 25.60 -0.61 1.40
N VAL A 379 26.36 -1.35 0.61
CA VAL A 379 27.41 -2.23 1.15
C VAL A 379 28.65 -1.39 1.46
N ALA A 380 29.10 -1.45 2.71
CA ALA A 380 30.35 -0.89 3.20
C ALA A 380 31.04 -1.91 4.13
N ASP A 381 32.35 -2.10 3.97
CA ASP A 381 33.16 -3.06 4.75
C ASP A 381 32.53 -4.47 4.87
N GLN A 382 32.02 -4.99 3.74
CA GLN A 382 31.33 -6.29 3.63
C GLN A 382 30.04 -6.40 4.46
N ARG A 383 29.46 -5.28 4.89
CA ARG A 383 28.21 -5.21 5.63
C ARG A 383 27.24 -4.28 4.93
N MET A 384 25.95 -4.49 5.18
CA MET A 384 24.94 -3.52 4.76
C MET A 384 24.88 -2.40 5.80
N GLU A 385 24.94 -1.16 5.35
CA GLU A 385 24.71 0.03 6.16
C GLU A 385 23.40 0.69 5.73
N TRP A 386 22.53 0.98 6.70
CA TRP A 386 21.28 1.70 6.48
C TRP A 386 21.42 3.14 6.97
N ILE A 387 21.13 4.08 6.09
CA ILE A 387 21.24 5.51 6.34
C ILE A 387 19.86 6.11 6.19
N GLU A 388 19.39 6.78 7.25
CA GLU A 388 18.11 7.48 7.23
C GLU A 388 18.23 8.77 6.41
N GLY A 389 17.28 8.98 5.50
CA GLY A 389 17.24 10.16 4.63
C GLY A 389 15.98 10.98 4.86
N LEU A 390 15.48 11.59 3.79
CA LEU A 390 14.27 12.42 3.82
C LEU A 390 12.98 11.59 3.94
N VAL A 391 11.97 12.16 4.60
CA VAL A 391 10.60 11.60 4.60
C VAL A 391 9.81 12.21 3.43
N PHE A 392 8.89 11.46 2.84
CA PHE A 392 8.15 11.93 1.66
C PHE A 392 7.26 13.14 1.97
N GLY A 393 6.73 13.25 3.18
CA GLY A 393 5.98 14.42 3.62
C GLY A 393 6.80 15.71 3.58
N GLU A 394 8.05 15.67 4.04
CA GLU A 394 8.97 16.82 3.98
C GLU A 394 9.29 17.20 2.53
N ILE A 395 9.54 16.20 1.68
CA ILE A 395 9.83 16.42 0.26
C ILE A 395 8.64 17.07 -0.43
N LEU A 396 7.44 16.56 -0.20
CA LEU A 396 6.21 16.97 -0.89
C LEU A 396 5.52 18.18 -0.24
N GLY A 397 6.05 18.68 0.88
CA GLY A 397 5.46 19.78 1.65
C GLY A 397 4.09 19.43 2.23
N LEU A 398 3.92 18.20 2.69
CA LEU A 398 2.68 17.72 3.33
C LEU A 398 2.72 17.95 4.84
N ASP A 399 1.55 18.08 5.45
CA ASP A 399 1.41 18.24 6.89
C ASP A 399 1.94 17.00 7.65
N ALA A 400 2.51 17.20 8.84
CA ALA A 400 2.95 16.10 9.69
C ALA A 400 1.77 15.23 10.19
N ALA A 401 0.61 15.87 10.38
CA ALA A 401 -0.67 15.23 10.61
C ALA A 401 -1.34 14.86 9.28
N TRP A 402 -0.61 14.43 8.27
CA TRP A 402 -1.25 13.90 7.06
C TRP A 402 -1.71 12.46 7.28
N PRO A 403 -2.88 12.06 6.74
CA PRO A 403 -3.92 12.89 6.13
C PRO A 403 -4.92 13.38 7.19
N GLU A 404 -5.05 12.65 8.31
CA GLU A 404 -4.80 12.96 9.75
C GLU A 404 -4.59 11.61 10.46
#